data_AF-A0A1J5FF49-F1
#
_entry.id   AF-A0A1J5FF49-F1
#
_cell.length_a   1.000
_cell.length_b   1.000
_cell.length_c   1.000
_cell.angle_alpha   90.00
_cell.angle_beta   90.00
_cell.angle_gamma   90.00
#
_symmetry.space_group_name_H-M   'P 1'
#
loop_
_entity.id
_entity.type
_entity.pdbx_description
1 polymer ?
#
loop_
_entity_poly.entity_id
_entity_poly.type
_entity_poly.pdbx_seq_one_letter_code
_entity_poly.pdbx_strand_id
1 'polypeptide(L)'
;MITVKNEGIILEKTNLKFENKGVLNPACIQVDDITHMFYRAVNHNNISSIGYCQLKDNKVVKRLKEPVLFPEYEYEKMGVEDPRIVFLDGIYYLFYTAYDGRNALIAYATSKDIVHFAKQGLISPKISYDEAEDIFRESKVRKRYSMFEMFYKERAGKDILLWEKDAALFPQKFNRRFALLHRILPGIQIIYFNNFSELTKDRWRDYLKNLGDFVVLDPLFWFENRNVGGGCPPIETKDGWLIIYHAVEDTPLGKIYHASAALLDLKNPLKV
;
A
#
# COMPACT_ATOMS: atom_id res chain seq x y z
N MET A 1 21.80 4.78 17.66
CA MET A 1 20.57 4.07 18.08
C MET A 1 19.43 5.08 17.97
N ILE A 2 18.40 4.81 17.15
CA ILE A 2 17.24 5.69 17.04
C ILE A 2 16.42 5.52 18.32
N THR A 3 16.16 6.59 19.06
CA THR A 3 15.28 6.55 20.22
C THR A 3 13.84 6.62 19.75
N VAL A 4 13.12 5.50 19.84
CA VAL A 4 11.68 5.44 19.54
C VAL A 4 10.92 5.61 20.85
N LYS A 5 10.07 6.64 20.93
CA LYS A 5 9.15 6.81 22.05
C LYS A 5 7.86 6.03 21.76
N ASN A 6 7.48 5.13 22.67
CA ASN A 6 6.18 4.47 22.59
C ASN A 6 5.11 5.41 23.19
N GLU A 7 4.22 5.92 22.33
CA GLU A 7 3.10 6.80 22.72
C GLU A 7 1.84 6.03 23.14
N GLY A 8 1.86 4.69 23.06
CA GLY A 8 0.71 3.85 23.36
C GLY A 8 -0.38 3.92 22.29
N ILE A 9 -1.62 3.70 22.71
CA ILE A 9 -2.79 3.67 21.82
C ILE A 9 -3.28 5.11 21.61
N ILE A 10 -3.26 5.57 20.36
CA ILE A 10 -3.75 6.92 19.98
C ILE A 10 -5.24 6.89 19.62
N LEU A 11 -5.72 5.81 19.00
CA LEU A 11 -7.07 5.69 18.48
C LEU A 11 -7.66 4.31 18.77
N GLU A 12 -8.87 4.29 19.33
CA GLU A 12 -9.65 3.08 19.57
C GLU A 12 -10.94 3.08 18.73
N LYS A 13 -11.52 1.88 18.59
CA LYS A 13 -12.85 1.70 17.99
C LYS A 13 -13.92 2.44 18.79
N THR A 14 -15.02 2.81 18.14
CA THR A 14 -16.20 3.37 18.82
C THR A 14 -17.41 2.46 18.62
N ASN A 15 -18.62 2.96 18.89
CA ASN A 15 -19.87 2.26 18.56
C ASN A 15 -20.43 2.68 17.17
N LEU A 16 -19.73 3.55 16.43
CA LEU A 16 -20.14 3.95 15.09
C LEU A 16 -20.10 2.76 14.13
N LYS A 17 -21.12 2.64 13.26
CA LYS A 17 -21.36 1.45 12.44
C LYS A 17 -20.15 1.02 11.59
N PHE A 18 -19.38 1.97 11.07
CA PHE A 18 -18.27 1.69 10.14
C PHE A 18 -16.96 1.28 10.83
N GLU A 19 -16.83 1.54 12.14
CA GLU A 19 -15.58 1.34 12.90
C GLU A 19 -15.78 0.57 14.21
N ASN A 20 -16.93 -0.10 14.37
CA ASN A 20 -17.30 -0.77 15.63
C ASN A 20 -16.53 -2.06 15.92
N LYS A 21 -15.85 -2.63 14.91
CA LYS A 21 -14.98 -3.81 15.09
C LYS A 21 -13.54 -3.41 15.41
N GLY A 22 -13.00 -2.42 14.70
CA GLY A 22 -11.61 -2.02 14.86
C GLY A 22 -11.21 -0.83 14.00
N VAL A 23 -10.12 -0.18 14.42
CA VAL A 23 -9.42 0.87 13.68
C VAL A 23 -7.93 0.55 13.65
N LEU A 24 -7.31 0.64 12.48
CA LEU A 24 -5.93 0.17 12.26
C LEU A 24 -5.32 0.80 10.99
N ASN A 25 -4.05 0.48 10.73
CA ASN A 25 -3.30 0.78 9.51
C ASN A 25 -3.47 2.23 8.98
N PRO A 26 -3.16 3.26 9.78
CA PRO A 26 -3.38 4.64 9.37
C PRO A 26 -2.36 5.15 8.35
N ALA A 27 -2.83 6.00 7.43
CA ALA A 27 -2.01 6.95 6.68
C ALA A 27 -2.02 8.28 7.41
N CYS A 28 -0.87 8.95 7.50
CA CYS A 28 -0.77 10.26 8.13
C CYS A 28 -0.03 11.24 7.22
N ILE A 29 -0.46 12.50 7.23
CA ILE A 29 0.26 13.65 6.65
C ILE A 29 0.08 14.86 7.56
N GLN A 30 1.09 15.71 7.67
CA GLN A 30 1.04 16.91 8.51
C GLN A 30 0.83 18.16 7.64
N VAL A 31 -0.13 18.99 8.03
CA VAL A 31 -0.44 20.28 7.38
C VAL A 31 -0.76 21.28 8.50
N ASP A 32 -0.14 22.45 8.47
CA ASP A 32 -0.34 23.53 9.45
C ASP A 32 -0.29 23.06 10.93
N ASP A 33 0.75 22.30 11.28
CA ASP A 33 0.97 21.69 12.61
C ASP A 33 -0.14 20.72 13.08
N ILE A 34 -1.03 20.30 12.18
CA ILE A 34 -2.04 19.28 12.44
C ILE A 34 -1.68 18.00 11.68
N THR A 35 -1.67 16.87 12.38
CA THR A 35 -1.55 15.56 11.72
C THR A 35 -2.93 15.11 11.27
N HIS A 36 -3.11 15.01 9.97
CA HIS A 36 -4.30 14.44 9.34
C HIS A 36 -4.11 12.91 9.23
N MET A 37 -4.94 12.15 9.94
CA MET A 37 -4.87 10.69 10.00
C MET A 37 -6.07 10.08 9.29
N PHE A 38 -5.79 9.24 8.30
CA PHE A 38 -6.74 8.44 7.54
C PHE A 38 -6.57 6.98 7.97
N TYR A 39 -7.51 6.43 8.73
CA TYR A 39 -7.37 5.10 9.32
C TYR A 39 -8.31 4.11 8.65
N ARG A 40 -7.85 2.85 8.50
CA ARG A 40 -8.76 1.76 8.16
C ARG A 40 -9.71 1.54 9.33
N ALA A 41 -11.00 1.61 9.05
CA ALA A 41 -12.08 1.29 9.95
C ALA A 41 -12.76 0.00 9.50
N VAL A 42 -13.07 -0.89 10.44
CA VAL A 42 -13.71 -2.18 10.14
C VAL A 42 -14.99 -2.28 10.95
N ASN A 43 -16.07 -2.70 10.27
CA ASN A 43 -17.34 -2.99 10.93
C ASN A 43 -17.48 -4.47 11.33
N HIS A 44 -18.52 -4.81 12.09
CA HIS A 44 -18.80 -6.19 12.52
C HIS A 44 -19.03 -7.17 11.35
N ASN A 45 -19.42 -6.68 10.18
CA ASN A 45 -19.57 -7.48 8.96
C ASN A 45 -18.23 -7.68 8.21
N ASN A 46 -17.10 -7.25 8.77
CA ASN A 46 -15.76 -7.27 8.15
C ASN A 46 -15.62 -6.40 6.90
N ILE A 47 -16.50 -5.41 6.71
CA ILE A 47 -16.35 -4.46 5.61
C ILE A 47 -15.48 -3.31 6.10
N SER A 48 -14.42 -3.04 5.33
CA SER A 48 -13.48 -1.95 5.63
C SER A 48 -13.89 -0.63 4.96
N SER A 49 -13.65 0.48 5.65
CA SER A 49 -13.76 1.85 5.13
C SER A 49 -12.56 2.69 5.63
N ILE A 50 -12.39 3.91 5.13
CA ILE A 50 -11.36 4.84 5.61
C ILE A 50 -12.04 5.93 6.43
N GLY A 51 -11.76 5.94 7.73
CA GLY A 51 -12.13 7.02 8.64
C GLY A 51 -11.10 8.13 8.65
N TYR A 52 -11.43 9.26 9.29
CA TYR A 52 -10.53 10.40 9.38
C TYR A 52 -10.58 11.06 10.77
N CYS A 53 -9.41 11.41 11.28
CA CYS A 53 -9.25 12.26 12.44
C CYS A 53 -8.08 13.25 12.28
N GLN A 54 -8.10 14.30 13.08
CA GLN A 54 -7.00 15.24 13.23
C GLN A 54 -6.36 15.02 14.59
N LEU A 55 -5.04 15.00 14.60
CA LEU A 55 -4.24 14.95 15.82
C LEU A 55 -3.46 16.25 15.99
N LYS A 56 -3.40 16.73 17.23
CA LYS A 56 -2.47 17.76 17.69
C LYS A 56 -1.75 17.23 18.92
N ASP A 57 -0.43 17.25 18.92
CA ASP A 57 0.39 16.69 20.00
C ASP A 57 0.02 15.23 20.35
N ASN A 58 -0.19 14.41 19.31
CA ASN A 58 -0.65 13.01 19.40
C ASN A 58 -2.02 12.80 20.07
N LYS A 59 -2.83 13.85 20.25
CA LYS A 59 -4.19 13.77 20.78
C LYS A 59 -5.22 14.02 19.68
N VAL A 60 -6.28 13.22 19.67
CA VAL A 60 -7.42 13.40 18.76
C VAL A 60 -8.15 14.69 19.11
N VAL A 61 -8.11 15.67 18.21
CA VAL A 61 -8.83 16.96 18.35
C VAL A 61 -10.09 17.03 17.49
N LYS A 62 -10.17 16.21 16.43
CA LYS A 62 -11.36 16.05 15.59
C LYS A 62 -11.42 14.63 15.06
N ARG A 63 -12.61 14.02 15.02
CA ARG A 63 -12.85 12.72 14.37
C ARG A 63 -14.20 12.78 13.66
N LEU A 64 -14.24 12.37 12.40
CA LEU A 64 -15.50 12.32 11.66
C LEU A 64 -16.36 11.14 12.14
N LYS A 65 -17.68 11.33 12.07
CA LYS A 65 -18.66 10.29 12.44
C LYS A 65 -19.02 9.36 11.28
N GLU A 66 -18.57 9.70 10.08
CA GLU A 66 -18.75 8.95 8.84
C GLU A 66 -17.39 8.78 8.15
N PRO A 67 -17.19 7.70 7.38
CA PRO A 67 -15.94 7.47 6.65
C PRO A 67 -15.76 8.48 5.50
N VAL A 68 -14.51 8.79 5.17
CA VAL A 68 -14.15 9.62 4.01
C VAL A 68 -14.09 8.83 2.71
N LEU A 69 -13.82 7.52 2.78
CA LEU A 69 -13.97 6.58 1.67
C LEU A 69 -14.64 5.30 2.19
N PHE A 70 -15.59 4.78 1.44
CA PHE A 70 -16.32 3.55 1.73
C PHE A 70 -16.58 2.79 0.42
N PRO A 71 -16.92 1.49 0.43
CA PRO A 71 -17.20 0.76 -0.80
C PRO A 71 -18.33 1.36 -1.65
N GLU A 72 -18.04 1.64 -2.92
CA GLU A 72 -18.99 2.15 -3.93
C GLU A 72 -19.03 1.28 -5.20
N TYR A 73 -18.02 0.42 -5.40
CA TYR A 73 -17.89 -0.43 -6.58
C TYR A 73 -17.72 -1.91 -6.21
N GLU A 74 -18.09 -2.81 -7.14
CA GLU A 74 -17.98 -4.28 -6.93
C GLU A 74 -16.57 -4.73 -6.58
N TYR A 75 -15.53 -4.12 -7.17
CA TYR A 75 -14.13 -4.47 -6.93
C TYR A 75 -13.61 -4.09 -5.53
N GLU A 76 -14.42 -3.38 -4.73
CA GLU A 76 -14.09 -2.94 -3.37
C GLU A 76 -15.22 -3.25 -2.38
N LYS A 77 -16.19 -4.11 -2.75
CA LYS A 77 -17.41 -4.37 -1.96
C LYS A 77 -17.16 -4.92 -0.56
N MET A 78 -16.00 -5.55 -0.33
CA MET A 78 -15.58 -6.04 0.99
C MET A 78 -14.66 -5.05 1.71
N GLY A 79 -14.18 -4.01 1.05
CA GLY A 79 -13.57 -2.90 1.74
C GLY A 79 -12.63 -2.04 0.90
N VAL A 80 -12.44 -0.81 1.42
CA VAL A 80 -11.31 0.06 1.08
C VAL A 80 -10.33 0.05 2.25
N GLU A 81 -9.11 -0.42 2.02
CA GLU A 81 -8.19 -0.84 3.09
C GLU A 81 -6.82 -0.17 3.01
N ASP A 82 -6.17 -0.12 4.17
CA ASP A 82 -4.75 0.21 4.34
C ASP A 82 -4.33 1.47 3.54
N PRO A 83 -4.87 2.65 3.86
CA PRO A 83 -4.62 3.87 3.10
C PRO A 83 -3.14 4.31 3.15
N ARG A 84 -2.68 4.97 2.09
CA ARG A 84 -1.42 5.73 2.04
C ARG A 84 -1.65 7.07 1.36
N ILE A 85 -1.19 8.17 1.96
CA ILE A 85 -1.44 9.53 1.47
C ILE A 85 -0.13 10.24 1.12
N VAL A 86 -0.10 10.91 -0.04
CA VAL A 86 1.03 11.73 -0.51
C VAL A 86 0.50 13.04 -1.07
N PHE A 87 1.14 14.15 -0.76
CA PHE A 87 0.89 15.43 -1.42
C PHE A 87 1.96 15.65 -2.49
N LEU A 88 1.53 15.87 -3.74
CA LEU A 88 2.41 16.10 -4.88
C LEU A 88 1.73 17.00 -5.91
N ASP A 89 2.44 18.01 -6.42
CA ASP A 89 1.95 18.94 -7.45
C ASP A 89 0.59 19.57 -7.13
N GLY A 90 0.34 19.92 -5.87
CA GLY A 90 -0.92 20.54 -5.43
C GLY A 90 -2.09 19.58 -5.24
N ILE A 91 -1.85 18.27 -5.28
CA ILE A 91 -2.88 17.22 -5.17
C ILE A 91 -2.51 16.25 -4.05
N TYR A 92 -3.48 15.92 -3.21
CA TYR A 92 -3.40 14.79 -2.28
C TYR A 92 -3.83 13.52 -2.99
N TYR A 93 -2.93 12.55 -3.09
CA TYR A 93 -3.19 11.21 -3.59
C TYR A 93 -3.34 10.26 -2.41
N LEU A 94 -4.53 9.65 -2.27
CA LEU A 94 -4.83 8.65 -1.26
C LEU A 94 -5.00 7.28 -1.94
N PHE A 95 -3.98 6.44 -1.84
CA PHE A 95 -3.99 5.06 -2.31
C PHE A 95 -4.64 4.16 -1.28
N TYR A 96 -5.33 3.12 -1.74
CA TYR A 96 -5.94 2.12 -0.87
C TYR A 96 -6.01 0.76 -1.59
N THR A 97 -6.02 -0.31 -0.80
CA THR A 97 -6.34 -1.65 -1.31
C THR A 97 -7.86 -1.78 -1.43
N ALA A 98 -8.35 -1.92 -2.65
CA ALA A 98 -9.71 -2.32 -2.97
C ALA A 98 -9.82 -3.85 -2.82
N TYR A 99 -10.76 -4.30 -1.98
CA TYR A 99 -10.98 -5.72 -1.71
C TYR A 99 -12.42 -6.13 -2.04
N ASP A 100 -12.60 -7.12 -2.91
CA ASP A 100 -13.92 -7.62 -3.31
C ASP A 100 -14.34 -8.93 -2.59
N GLY A 101 -13.49 -9.43 -1.69
CA GLY A 101 -13.64 -10.74 -1.05
C GLY A 101 -12.77 -11.84 -1.66
N ARG A 102 -12.18 -11.59 -2.83
CA ARG A 102 -11.29 -12.49 -3.59
C ARG A 102 -10.02 -11.77 -4.05
N ASN A 103 -10.13 -10.62 -4.70
CA ASN A 103 -9.03 -9.85 -5.26
C ASN A 103 -8.65 -8.70 -4.34
N ALA A 104 -7.35 -8.49 -4.13
CA ALA A 104 -6.80 -7.32 -3.49
C ALA A 104 -6.00 -6.52 -4.52
N LEU A 105 -6.53 -5.36 -4.92
CA LEU A 105 -5.97 -4.49 -5.95
C LEU A 105 -5.81 -3.08 -5.40
N ILE A 106 -5.00 -2.26 -6.05
CA ILE A 106 -4.80 -0.85 -5.72
C ILE A 106 -5.78 0.01 -6.51
N ALA A 107 -6.46 0.87 -5.76
CA ALA A 107 -7.17 2.02 -6.27
C ALA A 107 -6.65 3.29 -5.58
N TYR A 108 -7.04 4.44 -6.11
CA TYR A 108 -6.69 5.72 -5.50
C TYR A 108 -7.84 6.73 -5.61
N ALA A 109 -7.79 7.72 -4.72
CA ALA A 109 -8.63 8.89 -4.73
C ALA A 109 -7.77 10.16 -4.65
N THR A 110 -8.27 11.26 -5.17
CA THR A 110 -7.58 12.54 -5.18
C THR A 110 -8.37 13.62 -4.46
N SER A 111 -7.67 14.53 -3.78
CA SER A 111 -8.25 15.71 -3.15
C SER A 111 -7.37 16.94 -3.39
N LYS A 112 -7.98 18.14 -3.41
CA LYS A 112 -7.26 19.43 -3.39
C LYS A 112 -7.28 20.10 -2.02
N ASP A 113 -8.12 19.61 -1.11
CA ASP A 113 -8.41 20.27 0.18
C ASP A 113 -8.25 19.33 1.38
N ILE A 114 -7.66 18.15 1.20
CA ILE A 114 -7.44 17.06 2.17
C ILE A 114 -8.71 16.50 2.84
N VAL A 115 -9.89 17.06 2.55
CA VAL A 115 -11.16 16.73 3.21
C VAL A 115 -12.09 15.97 2.27
N HIS A 116 -12.18 16.40 1.02
CA HIS A 116 -13.08 15.81 0.02
C HIS A 116 -12.27 15.05 -1.03
N PHE A 117 -12.48 13.73 -1.11
CA PHE A 117 -11.78 12.84 -2.03
C PHE A 117 -12.70 12.36 -3.15
N ALA A 118 -12.19 12.41 -4.38
CA ALA A 118 -12.82 11.81 -5.54
C ALA A 118 -12.07 10.55 -5.97
N LYS A 119 -12.75 9.40 -5.96
CA LYS A 119 -12.17 8.13 -6.43
C LYS A 119 -11.86 8.18 -7.92
N GLN A 120 -10.68 7.68 -8.26
CA GLN A 120 -10.18 7.62 -9.64
C GLN A 120 -10.18 6.18 -10.18
N GLY A 121 -10.41 5.18 -9.31
CA GLY A 121 -10.54 3.77 -9.67
C GLY A 121 -9.24 2.97 -9.58
N LEU A 122 -9.28 1.77 -10.13
CA LEU A 122 -8.20 0.78 -10.08
C LEU A 122 -7.02 1.17 -10.98
N ILE A 123 -5.81 0.94 -10.48
CA ILE A 123 -4.55 1.11 -11.23
C ILE A 123 -3.75 -0.18 -11.36
N SER A 124 -4.16 -1.25 -10.67
CA SER A 124 -3.47 -2.52 -10.63
C SER A 124 -3.47 -3.33 -11.92
N PRO A 125 -2.56 -4.31 -12.05
CA PRO A 125 -2.58 -5.24 -13.17
C PRO A 125 -3.88 -6.04 -13.16
N LYS A 126 -4.68 -5.91 -14.22
CA LYS A 126 -5.85 -6.78 -14.49
C LYS A 126 -5.40 -8.09 -15.16
N ILE A 127 -4.43 -8.76 -14.54
CA ILE A 127 -3.71 -9.95 -15.01
C ILE A 127 -3.92 -11.04 -13.96
N SER A 128 -4.17 -12.29 -14.37
CA SER A 128 -4.31 -13.40 -13.42
C SER A 128 -2.95 -13.83 -12.88
N TYR A 129 -2.92 -14.53 -11.75
CA TYR A 129 -1.69 -15.16 -11.26
C TYR A 129 -1.11 -16.18 -12.26
N ASP A 130 -1.97 -16.89 -13.01
CA ASP A 130 -1.60 -17.82 -14.08
C ASP A 130 -0.81 -17.10 -15.19
N GLU A 131 -1.37 -16.01 -15.71
CA GLU A 131 -0.72 -15.20 -16.74
C GLU A 131 0.56 -14.53 -16.22
N ALA A 132 0.57 -14.11 -14.95
CA ALA A 132 1.76 -13.53 -14.32
C ALA A 132 2.89 -14.54 -14.13
N GLU A 133 2.59 -15.80 -13.83
CA GLU A 133 3.59 -16.87 -13.67
C GLU A 133 4.38 -17.08 -14.97
N ASP A 134 3.67 -17.16 -16.09
CA ASP A 134 4.28 -17.29 -17.42
C ASP A 134 5.23 -16.13 -17.72
N ILE A 135 4.82 -14.89 -17.37
CA ILE A 135 5.67 -13.70 -17.51
C ILE A 135 6.90 -13.80 -16.60
N PHE A 136 6.73 -14.20 -15.33
CA PHE A 136 7.81 -14.23 -14.34
C PHE A 136 8.96 -15.17 -14.69
N ARG A 137 8.72 -16.21 -15.50
CA ARG A 137 9.76 -17.13 -15.97
C ARG A 137 10.90 -16.43 -16.70
N GLU A 138 10.63 -15.29 -17.33
CA GLU A 138 11.61 -14.50 -18.08
C GLU A 138 11.94 -13.16 -17.41
N SER A 139 11.39 -12.88 -16.23
CA SER A 139 11.38 -11.54 -15.64
C SER A 139 12.52 -11.22 -14.68
N LYS A 140 13.57 -12.06 -14.65
CA LYS A 140 14.74 -11.94 -13.75
C LYS A 140 14.42 -11.88 -12.24
N VAL A 141 13.18 -12.16 -11.85
CA VAL A 141 12.78 -12.24 -10.44
C VAL A 141 13.23 -13.56 -9.83
N ARG A 142 13.34 -13.60 -8.50
CA ARG A 142 13.65 -14.86 -7.80
C ARG A 142 12.52 -15.87 -8.01
N LYS A 143 12.86 -17.17 -8.06
CA LYS A 143 11.89 -18.30 -8.18
C LYS A 143 10.72 -18.23 -7.18
N ARG A 144 10.94 -17.55 -6.05
CA ARG A 144 9.93 -17.33 -5.02
C ARG A 144 8.68 -16.58 -5.50
N TYR A 145 8.79 -15.70 -6.49
CA TYR A 145 7.63 -14.99 -7.05
C TYR A 145 6.58 -15.97 -7.58
N SER A 146 7.00 -17.03 -8.28
CA SER A 146 6.11 -18.09 -8.78
C SER A 146 5.47 -18.93 -7.66
N MET A 147 6.05 -19.01 -6.46
CA MET A 147 5.47 -19.80 -5.36
C MET A 147 4.15 -19.23 -4.83
N PHE A 148 3.93 -17.92 -4.98
CA PHE A 148 2.70 -17.27 -4.50
C PHE A 148 1.49 -17.58 -5.37
N GLU A 149 1.69 -17.85 -6.65
CA GLU A 149 0.60 -18.28 -7.52
C GLU A 149 -0.09 -19.51 -6.96
N MET A 150 0.66 -20.58 -6.66
CA MET A 150 0.08 -21.83 -6.12
C MET A 150 -0.77 -21.56 -4.88
N PHE A 151 -0.24 -20.75 -3.95
CA PHE A 151 -0.93 -20.37 -2.73
C PHE A 151 -2.25 -19.64 -2.99
N TYR A 152 -2.29 -18.70 -3.94
CA TYR A 152 -3.50 -17.93 -4.24
C TYR A 152 -4.50 -18.68 -5.11
N LYS A 153 -4.03 -19.49 -6.07
CA LYS A 153 -4.89 -20.35 -6.89
C LYS A 153 -5.65 -21.36 -6.03
N GLU A 154 -4.98 -22.01 -5.09
CA GLU A 154 -5.62 -22.95 -4.15
C GLU A 154 -6.67 -22.26 -3.27
N ARG A 155 -6.41 -21.02 -2.86
CA ARG A 155 -7.29 -20.29 -1.93
C ARG A 155 -8.47 -19.61 -2.62
N ALA A 156 -8.30 -19.09 -3.82
CA ALA A 156 -9.24 -18.14 -4.43
C ALA A 156 -9.67 -18.50 -5.86
N GLY A 157 -9.18 -19.60 -6.45
CA GLY A 157 -9.54 -20.06 -7.79
C GLY A 157 -8.56 -19.64 -8.88
N LYS A 158 -8.72 -20.18 -10.09
CA LYS A 158 -7.77 -19.99 -11.22
C LYS A 158 -7.83 -18.59 -11.85
N ASP A 159 -8.98 -17.93 -11.78
CA ASP A 159 -9.25 -16.58 -12.31
C ASP A 159 -8.81 -15.46 -11.36
N ILE A 160 -8.17 -15.79 -10.23
CA ILE A 160 -7.65 -14.83 -9.26
C ILE A 160 -6.66 -13.88 -9.91
N LEU A 161 -6.89 -12.58 -9.75
CA LEU A 161 -5.99 -11.55 -10.25
C LEU A 161 -4.71 -11.50 -9.42
N LEU A 162 -3.61 -11.10 -10.05
CA LEU A 162 -2.34 -10.84 -9.40
C LEU A 162 -2.55 -9.74 -8.35
N TRP A 163 -2.44 -10.10 -7.07
CA TRP A 163 -2.66 -9.15 -6.00
C TRP A 163 -1.51 -8.13 -5.97
N GLU A 164 -1.89 -6.87 -5.85
CA GLU A 164 -0.99 -5.75 -5.64
C GLU A 164 -1.43 -5.04 -4.36
N LYS A 165 -0.47 -4.78 -3.48
CA LYS A 165 -0.71 -4.12 -2.19
C LYS A 165 0.35 -3.05 -1.93
N ASP A 166 0.12 -2.29 -0.86
CA ASP A 166 1.15 -1.44 -0.25
C ASP A 166 1.67 -0.31 -1.16
N ALA A 167 0.78 0.21 -2.01
CA ALA A 167 1.11 1.27 -2.96
C ALA A 167 1.23 2.66 -2.30
N ALA A 168 2.30 3.38 -2.62
CA ALA A 168 2.51 4.77 -2.26
C ALA A 168 3.39 5.47 -3.30
N LEU A 169 3.06 6.72 -3.64
CA LEU A 169 3.95 7.53 -4.46
C LEU A 169 5.17 7.98 -3.65
N PHE A 170 6.28 8.18 -4.34
CA PHE A 170 7.30 9.10 -3.84
C PHE A 170 6.73 10.53 -3.82
N PRO A 171 7.07 11.37 -2.83
CA PRO A 171 6.63 12.77 -2.78
C PRO A 171 7.38 13.67 -3.78
N GLN A 172 7.93 13.08 -4.85
CA GLN A 172 8.50 13.79 -5.99
C GLN A 172 8.43 12.93 -7.26
N LYS A 173 8.68 13.56 -8.41
CA LYS A 173 8.82 12.89 -9.71
C LYS A 173 10.29 12.64 -10.04
N PHE A 174 10.58 11.50 -10.65
CA PHE A 174 11.91 11.13 -11.14
C PHE A 174 11.93 11.22 -12.66
N ASN A 175 12.80 12.09 -13.21
CA ASN A 175 12.84 12.37 -14.65
C ASN A 175 11.45 12.72 -15.21
N ARG A 176 10.71 13.59 -14.50
CA ARG A 176 9.33 14.02 -14.81
C ARG A 176 8.25 12.92 -14.76
N ARG A 177 8.59 11.71 -14.32
CA ARG A 177 7.65 10.59 -14.13
C ARG A 177 7.29 10.42 -12.67
N PHE A 178 6.06 9.99 -12.41
CA PHE A 178 5.71 9.43 -11.11
C PHE A 178 6.56 8.18 -10.84
N ALA A 179 6.91 7.98 -9.58
CA ALA A 179 7.46 6.73 -9.08
C ALA A 179 6.48 6.20 -8.03
N LEU A 180 5.88 5.05 -8.31
CA LEU A 180 4.97 4.37 -7.39
C LEU A 180 5.69 3.18 -6.79
N LEU A 181 5.95 3.26 -5.49
CA LEU A 181 6.32 2.10 -4.69
C LEU A 181 5.08 1.21 -4.55
N HIS A 182 5.21 -0.07 -4.83
CA HIS A 182 4.11 -1.04 -4.69
C HIS A 182 4.67 -2.43 -4.39
N ARG A 183 3.78 -3.37 -4.09
CA ARG A 183 4.17 -4.75 -3.82
C ARG A 183 3.37 -5.72 -4.65
N ILE A 184 4.10 -6.44 -5.50
CA ILE A 184 3.80 -7.78 -5.95
C ILE A 184 4.71 -8.73 -5.17
N LEU A 185 4.10 -9.76 -4.55
CA LEU A 185 4.80 -10.66 -3.65
C LEU A 185 5.99 -11.36 -4.29
N PRO A 186 7.09 -11.58 -3.53
CA PRO A 186 7.31 -11.25 -2.12
C PRO A 186 7.91 -9.86 -1.82
N GLY A 187 8.48 -9.18 -2.80
CA GLY A 187 9.30 -7.98 -2.59
C GLY A 187 8.54 -6.67 -2.74
N ILE A 188 9.24 -5.54 -2.60
CA ILE A 188 8.75 -4.21 -2.93
C ILE A 188 9.38 -3.78 -4.26
N GLN A 189 8.59 -3.19 -5.15
CA GLN A 189 9.04 -2.72 -6.47
C GLN A 189 8.67 -1.26 -6.71
N ILE A 190 9.25 -0.67 -7.76
CA ILE A 190 8.84 0.66 -8.26
C ILE A 190 8.35 0.53 -9.71
N ILE A 191 7.23 1.16 -10.02
CA ILE A 191 6.81 1.41 -11.41
C ILE A 191 6.86 2.91 -11.71
N TYR A 192 7.37 3.25 -12.90
CA TYR A 192 7.44 4.63 -13.39
C TYR A 192 6.44 4.87 -14.54
N PHE A 193 5.77 6.01 -14.52
CA PHE A 193 4.77 6.43 -15.52
C PHE A 193 4.60 7.96 -15.53
N ASN A 194 4.12 8.55 -16.64
CA ASN A 194 3.85 9.99 -16.71
C ASN A 194 2.42 10.33 -16.27
N ASN A 195 1.48 9.44 -16.57
CA ASN A 195 0.06 9.61 -16.29
C ASN A 195 -0.55 8.29 -15.81
N PHE A 196 -1.48 8.34 -14.85
CA PHE A 196 -2.18 7.15 -14.36
C PHE A 196 -2.94 6.39 -15.45
N SER A 197 -3.38 7.06 -16.53
CA SER A 197 -4.00 6.40 -17.68
C SER A 197 -3.06 5.47 -18.45
N GLU A 198 -1.73 5.62 -18.28
CA GLU A 198 -0.74 4.72 -18.87
C GLU A 198 -0.77 3.33 -18.22
N LEU A 199 -1.31 3.17 -17.00
CA LEU A 199 -1.35 1.90 -16.24
C LEU A 199 -2.42 0.93 -16.78
N THR A 200 -2.38 0.69 -18.08
CA THR A 200 -3.21 -0.27 -18.80
C THR A 200 -2.73 -1.70 -18.59
N LYS A 201 -3.54 -2.69 -18.97
CA LYS A 201 -3.14 -4.11 -18.90
C LYS A 201 -1.83 -4.38 -19.65
N ASP A 202 -1.65 -3.77 -20.82
CA ASP A 202 -0.45 -4.00 -21.64
C ASP A 202 0.79 -3.30 -21.07
N ARG A 203 0.62 -2.11 -20.47
CA ARG A 203 1.71 -1.47 -19.73
C ARG A 203 2.16 -2.31 -18.55
N TRP A 204 1.21 -2.91 -17.82
CA TRP A 204 1.52 -3.84 -16.74
C TRP A 204 2.27 -5.08 -17.24
N ARG A 205 1.85 -5.69 -18.35
CA ARG A 205 2.59 -6.82 -18.94
C ARG A 205 4.03 -6.47 -19.28
N ASP A 206 4.25 -5.33 -19.92
CA ASP A 206 5.57 -4.83 -20.27
C ASP A 206 6.46 -4.59 -19.04
N TYR A 207 5.88 -3.98 -18.00
CA TYR A 207 6.54 -3.81 -16.71
C TYR A 207 6.88 -5.15 -16.05
N LEU A 208 5.93 -6.08 -16.00
CA LEU A 208 6.10 -7.38 -15.34
C LEU A 208 7.19 -8.21 -16.01
N LYS A 209 7.32 -8.17 -17.34
CA LYS A 209 8.42 -8.85 -18.09
C LYS A 209 9.81 -8.45 -17.64
N ASN A 210 9.97 -7.28 -17.04
CA ASN A 210 11.25 -6.78 -16.54
C ASN A 210 11.21 -6.55 -15.03
N LEU A 211 10.26 -7.18 -14.31
CA LEU A 211 9.99 -6.89 -12.90
C LEU A 211 11.25 -6.94 -12.03
N GLY A 212 12.16 -7.88 -12.29
CA GLY A 212 13.41 -8.05 -11.57
C GLY A 212 14.32 -6.81 -11.60
N ASP A 213 14.29 -6.02 -12.68
CA ASP A 213 15.05 -4.77 -12.79
C ASP A 213 14.44 -3.63 -11.94
N PHE A 214 13.22 -3.84 -11.42
CA PHE A 214 12.46 -2.88 -10.63
C PHE A 214 12.24 -3.31 -9.17
N VAL A 215 12.80 -4.45 -8.75
CA VAL A 215 12.78 -4.89 -7.35
C VAL A 215 13.72 -4.00 -6.54
N VAL A 216 13.18 -3.36 -5.51
CA VAL A 216 13.92 -2.51 -4.58
C VAL A 216 14.32 -3.32 -3.36
N LEU A 217 13.36 -4.00 -2.74
CA LEU A 217 13.58 -4.84 -1.57
C LEU A 217 12.98 -6.21 -1.81
N ASP A 218 13.70 -7.24 -1.38
CA ASP A 218 13.24 -8.62 -1.39
C ASP A 218 13.54 -9.22 -0.02
N PRO A 219 12.81 -10.26 0.43
CA PRO A 219 13.18 -10.99 1.64
C PRO A 219 14.63 -11.51 1.60
N LEU A 220 15.41 -11.12 2.60
CA LEU A 220 16.80 -11.51 2.84
C LEU A 220 16.99 -12.07 4.25
N PHE A 221 16.30 -11.52 5.24
CA PHE A 221 16.45 -11.89 6.64
C PHE A 221 15.41 -12.91 7.13
N TRP A 222 15.69 -13.56 8.25
CA TRP A 222 14.83 -14.59 8.83
C TRP A 222 13.45 -14.06 9.27
N PHE A 223 13.37 -12.81 9.73
CA PHE A 223 12.12 -12.18 10.20
C PHE A 223 11.25 -11.64 9.06
N GLU A 224 11.75 -11.69 7.82
CA GLU A 224 11.01 -11.39 6.60
C GLU A 224 10.86 -12.63 5.73
N ASN A 225 10.96 -13.83 6.33
CA ASN A 225 11.03 -15.09 5.61
C ASN A 225 9.84 -15.37 4.69
N ARG A 226 8.74 -14.62 4.73
CA ARG A 226 7.59 -14.73 3.82
C ARG A 226 7.63 -13.66 2.73
N ASN A 227 7.50 -12.39 3.13
CA ASN A 227 7.43 -11.24 2.24
C ASN A 227 7.73 -9.94 2.98
N VAL A 228 8.03 -8.89 2.22
CA VAL A 228 8.09 -7.51 2.69
C VAL A 228 7.01 -6.67 2.01
N GLY A 229 6.71 -5.48 2.53
CA GLY A 229 5.75 -4.56 1.93
C GLY A 229 5.87 -3.15 2.45
N GLY A 230 5.54 -2.16 1.60
CA GLY A 230 5.61 -0.75 1.96
C GLY A 230 4.72 -0.39 3.16
N GLY A 231 5.24 0.44 4.07
CA GLY A 231 4.49 1.03 5.17
C GLY A 231 3.92 2.39 4.75
N CYS A 232 4.59 3.44 5.22
CA CYS A 232 4.30 4.83 4.83
C CYS A 232 4.97 5.17 3.48
N PRO A 233 4.56 6.28 2.84
CA PRO A 233 5.29 6.80 1.68
C PRO A 233 6.77 7.03 1.96
N PRO A 234 7.65 6.91 0.95
CA PRO A 234 9.07 7.23 1.07
C PRO A 234 9.31 8.63 1.67
N ILE A 235 10.17 8.71 2.68
CA ILE A 235 10.51 9.96 3.36
C ILE A 235 11.86 10.45 2.88
N GLU A 236 11.92 11.67 2.34
CA GLU A 236 13.19 12.26 1.92
C GLU A 236 14.04 12.62 3.15
N THR A 237 15.31 12.23 3.11
CA THR A 237 16.30 12.61 4.13
C THR A 237 17.60 13.02 3.43
N LYS A 238 18.51 13.66 4.16
CA LYS A 238 19.85 14.00 3.63
C LYS A 238 20.67 12.78 3.19
N ASP A 239 20.37 11.60 3.74
CA ASP A 239 21.13 10.36 3.53
C ASP A 239 20.49 9.47 2.45
N GLY A 240 19.24 9.74 2.06
CA GLY A 240 18.46 8.86 1.17
C GLY A 240 16.96 8.97 1.36
N TRP A 241 16.22 8.17 0.58
CA TRP A 241 14.80 7.90 0.81
C TRP A 241 14.65 6.86 1.92
N LEU A 242 14.20 7.28 3.10
CA LEU A 242 13.88 6.37 4.19
C LEU A 242 12.54 5.67 3.88
N ILE A 243 12.59 4.35 3.79
CA ILE A 243 11.42 3.49 3.68
C ILE A 243 11.22 2.78 5.00
N ILE A 244 10.07 3.02 5.65
CA ILE A 244 9.58 2.17 6.73
C ILE A 244 8.71 1.09 6.11
N TYR A 245 9.12 -0.16 6.22
CA TYR A 245 8.45 -1.30 5.61
C TYR A 245 8.09 -2.35 6.65
N HIS A 246 7.08 -3.16 6.35
CA HIS A 246 6.75 -4.32 7.16
C HIS A 246 7.40 -5.57 6.60
N ALA A 247 7.88 -6.43 7.49
CA ALA A 247 8.42 -7.73 7.21
C ALA A 247 7.50 -8.80 7.81
N VAL A 248 7.19 -9.83 7.02
CA VAL A 248 6.31 -10.92 7.45
C VAL A 248 7.13 -12.18 7.68
N GLU A 249 7.04 -12.69 8.90
CA GLU A 249 7.59 -13.97 9.32
C GLU A 249 6.46 -15.00 9.36
N ASP A 250 6.58 -16.06 8.56
CA ASP A 250 5.77 -17.26 8.74
C ASP A 250 6.37 -18.12 9.86
N THR A 251 5.54 -18.41 10.86
CA THR A 251 5.86 -19.29 12.00
C THR A 251 4.83 -20.42 12.09
N PRO A 252 5.11 -21.51 12.83
CA PRO A 252 4.11 -22.56 13.09
C PRO A 252 2.82 -22.07 13.74
N LEU A 253 2.84 -20.93 14.44
CA LEU A 253 1.68 -20.36 15.16
C LEU A 253 0.93 -19.29 14.34
N GLY A 254 1.41 -18.98 13.14
CA GLY A 254 0.85 -17.93 12.28
C GLY A 254 1.88 -16.91 11.86
N LYS A 255 1.42 -15.72 11.48
CA LYS A 255 2.27 -14.66 10.93
C LYS A 255 2.65 -13.67 12.01
N ILE A 256 3.93 -13.31 12.07
CA ILE A 256 4.42 -12.19 12.87
C ILE A 256 4.79 -11.06 11.91
N TYR A 257 4.31 -9.84 12.21
CA TYR A 257 4.64 -8.64 11.46
C TYR A 257 5.68 -7.83 12.23
N HIS A 258 6.81 -7.55 11.56
CA HIS A 258 7.88 -6.72 12.07
C HIS A 258 7.89 -5.38 11.31
N ALA A 259 8.30 -4.30 11.98
CA ALA A 259 8.59 -3.03 11.33
C ALA A 259 10.10 -2.89 11.14
N SER A 260 10.52 -2.54 9.93
CA SER A 260 11.93 -2.38 9.56
C SER A 260 12.11 -1.11 8.72
N ALA A 261 13.36 -0.75 8.46
CA ALA A 261 13.73 0.43 7.68
C ALA A 261 14.82 0.11 6.66
N ALA A 262 14.72 0.74 5.49
CA ALA A 262 15.74 0.73 4.46
C ALA A 262 15.96 2.16 3.95
N LEU A 263 17.12 2.43 3.38
CA LEU A 263 17.48 3.72 2.82
C LEU A 263 17.74 3.54 1.33
N LEU A 264 17.09 4.31 0.47
CA LEU A 264 17.31 4.25 -0.98
C LEU A 264 18.08 5.47 -1.46
N ASP A 265 18.84 5.33 -2.54
CA ASP A 265 19.57 6.45 -3.15
C ASP A 265 18.63 7.56 -3.63
N LEU A 266 18.98 8.82 -3.36
CA LEU A 266 18.15 9.99 -3.68
C LEU A 266 17.88 10.16 -5.18
N LYS A 267 18.83 9.77 -6.03
CA LYS A 267 18.77 9.95 -7.49
C LYS A 267 18.19 8.72 -8.18
N ASN A 268 18.51 7.53 -7.68
CA ASN A 268 18.02 6.28 -8.20
C ASN A 268 17.45 5.39 -7.07
N PRO A 269 16.14 5.48 -6.79
CA PRO A 269 15.52 4.76 -5.68
C PRO A 269 15.43 3.24 -5.92
N LEU A 270 15.94 2.72 -7.05
CA LEU A 270 16.16 1.28 -7.23
C LEU A 270 17.42 0.78 -6.52
N LYS A 271 18.25 1.67 -5.96
CA LYS A 271 19.44 1.31 -5.17
C LYS A 271 19.15 1.46 -3.68
N VAL A 272 19.40 0.40 -2.93
CA VAL A 272 19.33 0.32 -1.45
C VAL A 272 20.73 0.39 -0.86
#